data_AF-A0A5K0ZJG3-F1
#
_entry.id   AF-A0A5K0ZJG3-F1
#
_cell.length_a   1.000
_cell.length_b   1.000
_cell.length_c   1.000
_cell.angle_alpha   90.00
_cell.angle_beta   90.00
_cell.angle_gamma   90.00
#
_symmetry.space_group_name_H-M   'P 1'
#
loop_
_entity.id
_entity.type
_entity.pdbx_description
1 polymer ?
#
loop_
_entity_poly.entity_id
_entity_poly.type
_entity_poly.pdbx_seq_one_letter_code
_entity_poly.pdbx_strand_id
1 'polypeptide(L)'
;ADVEVSFQVDDLNKAEVLDDPDLLVNPQGICSEKGAAVKGGVGPFGLLLFASHDLQEQTAVFFRVFKRPNSNHLVVVMCSDQS
;
A
#
# COMPACT_ATOMS: atom_id res chain seq x y z
N ALA A 1 -2.33 21.84 8.30
CA ALA A 1 -1.25 21.32 9.16
C ALA A 1 -0.54 20.27 8.36
N ASP A 2 0.78 20.39 8.25
CA ASP A 2 1.57 19.51 7.43
C ASP A 2 2.08 18.36 8.28
N VAL A 3 2.09 17.15 7.71
CA VAL A 3 2.49 15.92 8.39
C VAL A 3 3.66 15.33 7.62
N GLU A 4 4.79 15.14 8.29
CA GLU A 4 5.97 14.46 7.76
C GLU A 4 6.22 13.19 8.57
N VAL A 5 6.30 12.04 7.91
CA VAL A 5 6.50 10.73 8.53
C VAL A 5 7.46 9.91 7.70
N SER A 6 8.35 9.18 8.36
CA SER A 6 9.25 8.20 7.74
C SER A 6 8.92 6.80 8.22
N PHE A 7 8.87 5.84 7.29
CA PHE A 7 8.63 4.43 7.59
C PHE A 7 9.89 3.61 7.31
N GLN A 8 10.27 2.77 8.26
CA GLN A 8 11.31 1.75 8.07
C GLN A 8 10.62 0.40 7.89
N VAL A 9 11.04 -0.36 6.88
CA VAL A 9 10.58 -1.72 6.60
C VAL A 9 11.75 -2.68 6.73
N ASP A 10 11.68 -3.60 7.69
CA ASP A 10 12.83 -4.44 8.04
C ASP A 10 13.10 -5.58 7.05
N ASP A 11 12.07 -6.12 6.39
CA ASP A 11 12.23 -7.27 5.50
C ASP A 11 11.42 -7.13 4.20
N LEU A 12 12.08 -6.62 3.17
CA LEU A 12 11.52 -6.48 1.82
C LEU A 12 11.42 -7.82 1.07
N ASN A 13 12.03 -8.91 1.57
CA ASN A 13 11.93 -10.22 0.93
C ASN A 13 10.52 -10.79 1.02
N LYS A 14 9.71 -10.31 1.97
CA LYS A 14 8.29 -10.67 2.12
C LYS A 14 7.39 -10.05 1.06
N ALA A 15 7.89 -9.11 0.24
CA ALA A 15 7.09 -8.50 -0.81
C ALA A 15 6.58 -9.56 -1.81
N GLU A 16 5.28 -9.51 -2.10
CA GLU A 16 4.62 -10.34 -3.10
C GLU A 16 5.08 -9.95 -4.51
N VAL A 17 5.04 -10.89 -5.45
CA VAL A 17 5.25 -10.56 -6.86
C VAL A 17 3.96 -9.95 -7.41
N LEU A 18 4.08 -8.83 -8.13
CA LEU A 18 2.96 -8.26 -8.87
C LEU A 18 2.89 -8.92 -10.25
N ASP A 19 2.29 -10.10 -10.31
CA ASP A 19 2.30 -10.97 -11.48
C ASP A 19 1.45 -10.46 -12.65
N ASP A 20 0.48 -9.57 -12.39
CA ASP A 20 -0.38 -8.97 -13.41
C ASP A 20 0.34 -7.80 -14.11
N PRO A 21 0.65 -7.91 -15.42
CA PRO A 21 1.29 -6.85 -16.18
C PRO A 21 0.45 -5.57 -16.29
N ASP A 22 -0.88 -5.68 -16.30
CA ASP A 22 -1.76 -4.52 -16.42
C ASP A 22 -1.74 -3.70 -15.13
N LEU A 23 -1.59 -4.37 -13.98
CA LEU A 23 -1.41 -3.69 -12.69
C LEU A 23 -0.06 -2.97 -12.58
N LEU A 24 1.01 -3.46 -13.22
CA LEU A 24 2.33 -2.78 -13.19
C LEU A 24 2.29 -1.36 -13.74
N VAL A 25 1.34 -1.04 -14.60
CA VAL A 25 1.14 0.30 -15.18
C VAL A 25 -0.10 1.02 -14.65
N ASN A 26 -0.86 0.38 -13.76
CA ASN A 26 -2.12 0.89 -13.22
C ASN A 26 -2.12 0.89 -11.67
N PRO A 27 -1.49 1.90 -11.03
CA PRO A 27 -1.45 1.99 -9.57
C PRO A 27 -2.85 2.14 -8.95
N GLN A 28 -3.80 2.76 -9.67
CA GLN A 28 -5.16 2.90 -9.18
C GLN A 28 -5.88 1.55 -9.10
N GLY A 29 -5.70 0.68 -10.11
CA GLY A 29 -6.18 -0.70 -10.07
C GLY A 29 -5.61 -1.49 -8.89
N ILE A 30 -4.31 -1.36 -8.62
CA ILE A 30 -3.68 -1.98 -7.45
C ILE A 30 -4.37 -1.54 -6.16
N CYS A 31 -4.61 -0.23 -5.98
CA CYS A 31 -5.25 0.29 -4.77
C CYS A 31 -6.71 -0.15 -4.63
N SER A 32 -7.45 -0.27 -5.74
CA SER A 32 -8.83 -0.77 -5.73
C SER A 32 -8.93 -2.25 -5.38
N GLU A 33 -8.00 -3.09 -5.87
CA GLU A 33 -8.01 -4.53 -5.58
C GLU A 33 -7.35 -4.87 -4.24
N LYS A 34 -6.33 -4.11 -3.85
CA LYS A 34 -5.53 -4.31 -2.63
C LYS A 34 -5.66 -3.11 -1.70
N GLY A 35 -6.90 -2.81 -1.30
CA GLY A 35 -7.25 -1.76 -0.32
C GLY A 35 -6.66 -1.97 1.07
N ALA A 36 -6.95 -1.07 2.01
CA ALA A 36 -6.34 -1.02 3.35
C ALA A 36 -6.64 -2.24 4.23
N ALA A 37 -7.78 -2.90 4.01
CA ALA A 37 -8.18 -4.09 4.76
C ALA A 37 -7.54 -5.39 4.24
N VAL A 38 -7.01 -5.39 3.02
CA VAL A 38 -6.43 -6.58 2.40
C VAL A 38 -5.01 -6.78 2.93
N LYS A 39 -4.72 -7.89 3.60
CA LYS A 39 -3.34 -8.15 4.06
C LYS A 39 -2.45 -8.45 2.86
N GLY A 40 -1.19 -7.99 2.91
CA GLY A 40 -0.18 -8.35 1.94
C GLY A 40 1.15 -8.70 2.59
N GLY A 41 2.13 -9.10 1.77
CA GLY A 41 3.47 -9.47 2.23
C GLY A 41 4.27 -8.32 2.84
N VAL A 42 4.28 -7.16 2.17
CA VAL A 42 4.84 -5.90 2.70
C VAL A 42 3.82 -4.79 2.51
N GLY A 43 3.17 -4.43 3.62
CA GLY A 43 2.06 -3.50 3.67
C GLY A 43 0.69 -4.19 3.63
N PRO A 44 -0.40 -3.41 3.81
CA PRO A 44 -0.41 -1.95 3.88
C PRO A 44 0.20 -1.39 5.18
N PHE A 45 1.02 -0.34 5.07
CA PHE A 45 1.54 0.44 6.21
C PHE A 45 1.46 1.93 5.91
N GLY A 46 1.07 2.75 6.88
CA GLY A 46 0.80 4.16 6.63
C GLY A 46 0.05 4.83 7.77
N LEU A 47 -0.86 5.74 7.40
CA LEU A 47 -1.64 6.55 8.32
C LEU A 47 -3.14 6.32 8.14
N LEU A 48 -3.85 6.34 9.26
CA LEU A 48 -5.30 6.55 9.28
C LEU A 48 -5.56 8.02 9.55
N LEU A 49 -6.17 8.70 8.60
CA LEU A 49 -6.50 10.13 8.64
C LEU A 49 -8.01 10.31 8.71
N PHE A 50 -8.45 11.47 9.19
CA PHE A 50 -9.88 11.80 9.38
C PHE A 50 -10.66 10.69 10.09
N ALA A 51 -10.00 9.99 11.01
CA ALA A 51 -10.54 8.79 11.62
C ALA A 51 -11.46 9.16 12.79
N SER A 52 -12.67 8.59 12.82
CA SER A 52 -13.57 8.65 13.97
C SER A 52 -12.97 7.89 15.15
N HIS A 53 -13.44 8.18 16.37
CA HIS A 53 -12.95 7.50 17.58
C HIS A 53 -13.14 5.97 17.53
N ASP A 54 -14.20 5.51 16.89
CA ASP A 54 -14.53 4.09 16.69
C ASP A 54 -14.02 3.52 15.37
N LEU A 55 -13.24 4.30 14.59
CA LEU A 55 -12.64 3.93 13.31
C LEU A 55 -13.65 3.47 12.23
N GLN A 56 -14.93 3.81 12.39
CA GLN A 56 -15.96 3.52 11.39
C GLN A 56 -15.84 4.42 10.16
N GLU A 57 -15.40 5.68 10.34
CA GLU A 57 -15.08 6.59 9.26
C GLU A 57 -13.58 6.85 9.30
N GLN A 58 -12.88 6.59 8.20
CA GLN A 58 -11.44 6.85 8.11
C GLN A 58 -10.96 6.89 6.66
N THR A 59 -9.87 7.62 6.43
CA THR A 59 -9.11 7.56 5.18
C THR A 59 -7.74 6.95 5.45
N ALA A 60 -7.49 5.77 4.91
CA ALA A 60 -6.20 5.10 4.99
C ALA A 60 -5.31 5.58 3.85
N VAL A 61 -4.23 6.29 4.19
CA VAL A 61 -3.15 6.64 3.25
C VAL A 61 -1.97 5.72 3.55
N PHE A 62 -1.69 4.79 2.65
CA PHE A 62 -0.74 3.71 2.92
C PHE A 62 0.13 3.36 1.73
N PHE A 63 1.23 2.66 2.02
CA PHE A 63 2.15 2.12 1.04
C PHE A 63 2.07 0.59 1.00
N ARG A 64 2.33 0.05 -0.19
CA ARG A 64 2.59 -1.37 -0.43
C ARG A 64 3.86 -1.53 -1.24
N VAL A 65 4.57 -2.63 -1.01
CA VAL A 65 5.77 -2.97 -1.77
C VAL A 65 5.59 -4.32 -2.45
N PHE A 66 5.87 -4.35 -3.74
CA PHE A 66 5.82 -5.54 -4.57
C PHE A 66 7.17 -5.78 -5.24
N LYS A 67 7.41 -7.03 -5.65
CA LYS A 67 8.49 -7.40 -6.57
C LYS A 67 7.97 -7.33 -7.99
N ARG A 68 8.76 -6.74 -8.89
CA ARG A 68 8.46 -6.78 -10.34
C ARG A 68 8.74 -8.19 -10.87
N PRO A 69 7.85 -8.79 -11.68
CA PRO A 69 8.09 -10.09 -12.30
C PRO A 69 9.41 -10.13 -13.08
N ASN A 70 10.14 -11.25 -12.98
CA ASN A 70 11.39 -11.49 -13.70
C ASN A 70 12.46 -10.40 -13.49
N SER A 71 12.47 -9.74 -12.33
CA SER A 71 13.31 -8.60 -12.04
C SER A 71 13.63 -8.50 -10.53
N ASN A 72 14.76 -7.91 -10.19
CA ASN A 72 15.11 -7.59 -8.78
C ASN A 72 14.60 -6.21 -8.34
N HIS A 73 13.90 -5.47 -9.20
CA HIS A 73 13.30 -4.20 -8.88
C HIS A 73 12.04 -4.34 -8.02
N LEU A 74 11.91 -3.43 -7.06
CA LEU A 74 10.71 -3.27 -6.25
C LEU A 74 9.81 -2.20 -6.87
N VAL A 75 8.51 -2.39 -6.70
CA VAL A 75 7.47 -1.42 -7.05
C VAL A 75 6.81 -0.98 -5.75
N VAL A 76 6.85 0.31 -5.46
CA VAL A 76 6.20 0.90 -4.29
C VAL A 76 4.99 1.68 -4.76
N VAL A 77 3.82 1.38 -4.20
CA VAL A 77 2.57 2.04 -4.54
C VAL A 77 2.03 2.74 -3.30
N MET A 78 1.61 3.99 -3.47
CA MET A 78 0.89 4.76 -2.46
C MET A 78 -0.61 4.72 -2.80
N CYS A 79 -1.43 4.35 -1.83
CA CYS A 79 -2.87 4.29 -1.96
C CYS A 79 -3.53 5.25 -0.97
N SER A 80 -4.66 5.81 -1.39
CA SER A 80 -5.59 6.54 -0.53
C SER A 80 -6.95 5.85 -0.62
N ASP A 81 -7.32 5.16 0.44
CA ASP A 81 -8.52 4.34 0.53
C ASP A 81 -9.46 4.92 1.59
N GLN A 82 -10.66 5.30 1.17
CA GLN A 82 -11.65 5.92 2.04
C GLN A 82 -12.73 4.88 2.37
N SER A 83 -12.99 4.69 3.66
CA SER A 83 -14.06 3.83 4.19
C SER A 83 -15.09 4.62 4.97
#